data_AF-A0A5B8N0G0-F1
#
_entry.id   AF-A0A5B8N0G0-F1
#
_cell.length_a   1.000
_cell.length_b   1.000
_cell.length_c   1.000
_cell.angle_alpha   90.00
_cell.angle_beta   90.00
_cell.angle_gamma   90.00
#
_symmetry.space_group_name_H-M   'P 1'
#
loop_
_entity.id
_entity.type
_entity.pdbx_description
1 polymer ?
#
loop_
_entity_poly.entity_id
_entity_poly.type
_entity_poly.pdbx_seq_one_letter_code
_entity_poly.pdbx_strand_id
1 'polypeptide(L)'
;MTLEVPAKAEEALRSKMKEIARQNCDGVIRDFVECSKETGIAVMWSCREHLKLMNACVSKYTTDEVLEGIKKQWIDAGRPSRIDWRPNVPKI
;
A
#
# COMPACT_ATOMS: atom_id res chain seq x y z
N MET A 1 -13.30 -0.79 17.33
CA MET A 1 -14.15 0.38 17.04
C MET A 1 -13.75 0.87 15.65
N THR A 2 -14.55 0.57 14.64
CA THR A 2 -14.28 0.96 13.25
C THR A 2 -14.62 2.43 13.06
N LEU A 3 -13.71 3.22 12.53
CA LEU A 3 -13.92 4.63 12.27
C LEU A 3 -14.71 4.81 10.97
N GLU A 4 -15.89 5.42 11.07
CA GLU A 4 -16.74 5.73 9.91
C GLU A 4 -16.21 6.97 9.19
N VAL A 5 -15.78 6.77 7.95
CA VAL A 5 -15.23 7.81 7.06
C VAL A 5 -16.07 7.83 5.79
N PRO A 6 -16.35 9.00 5.17
CA PRO A 6 -17.08 9.06 3.90
C PRO A 6 -16.41 8.19 2.83
N ALA A 7 -17.17 7.45 2.03
CA ALA A 7 -16.63 6.47 1.07
C ALA A 7 -15.56 7.05 0.12
N LYS A 8 -15.74 8.29 -0.35
CA LYS A 8 -14.75 8.98 -1.19
C LYS A 8 -13.44 9.25 -0.44
N ALA A 9 -13.52 9.63 0.83
CA ALA A 9 -12.35 9.84 1.66
C ALA A 9 -11.68 8.50 1.99
N GLU A 10 -12.44 7.45 2.29
CA GLU A 10 -11.86 6.12 2.50
C GLU A 10 -11.10 5.61 1.27
N GLU A 11 -11.65 5.76 0.06
CA GLU A 11 -10.94 5.37 -1.17
C GLU A 11 -9.64 6.19 -1.35
N ALA A 12 -9.67 7.49 -1.06
CA ALA A 12 -8.47 8.33 -1.10
C ALA A 12 -7.41 7.88 -0.08
N LEU A 13 -7.83 7.53 1.15
CA LEU A 13 -6.95 7.00 2.19
C LEU A 13 -6.37 5.63 1.81
N ARG A 14 -7.17 4.74 1.19
CA ARG A 14 -6.71 3.46 0.64
C ARG A 14 -5.69 3.67 -0.49
N SER A 15 -5.88 4.68 -1.33
CA SER A 15 -4.91 5.04 -2.37
C SER A 15 -3.57 5.51 -1.76
N LYS A 16 -3.61 6.35 -0.73
CA LYS A 16 -2.41 6.77 0.03
C LYS A 16 -1.72 5.59 0.71
N MET A 17 -2.48 4.68 1.31
CA MET A 17 -1.95 3.45 1.91
C MET A 17 -1.19 2.61 0.86
N LYS A 18 -1.75 2.43 -0.33
CA LYS A 18 -1.09 1.73 -1.44
C LYS A 18 0.17 2.46 -1.92
N GLU A 19 0.19 3.79 -1.94
CA GLU A 19 1.39 4.57 -2.28
C GLU A 19 2.53 4.32 -1.29
N ILE A 20 2.22 4.33 0.00
CA ILE A 20 3.18 4.05 1.08
C ILE A 20 3.69 2.62 0.99
N ALA A 21 2.80 1.65 0.78
CA ALA A 21 3.18 0.25 0.59
C ALA A 21 4.17 0.11 -0.59
N ARG A 22 3.90 0.78 -1.72
CA ARG A 22 4.81 0.78 -2.87
C ARG A 22 6.17 1.39 -2.55
N GLN A 23 6.21 2.51 -1.83
CA GLN A 23 7.47 3.16 -1.46
C GLN A 23 8.31 2.32 -0.50
N ASN A 24 7.69 1.65 0.46
CA ASN A 24 8.40 0.80 1.42
C ASN A 24 8.82 -0.54 0.84
N CYS A 25 8.08 -1.05 -0.15
CA CYS A 25 8.36 -2.32 -0.83
C CYS A 25 9.04 -2.13 -2.19
N ASP A 26 9.61 -0.96 -2.49
CA ASP A 26 10.16 -0.62 -3.81
C ASP A 26 11.15 -1.67 -4.33
N GLY A 27 12.03 -2.18 -3.47
CA GLY A 27 13.01 -3.22 -3.84
C GLY A 27 12.36 -4.50 -4.37
N VAL A 28 11.49 -5.13 -3.57
CA VAL A 28 10.82 -6.39 -3.98
C VAL A 28 9.83 -6.20 -5.13
N ILE A 29 9.25 -5.00 -5.26
CA ILE A 29 8.42 -4.63 -6.42
C ILE A 29 9.29 -4.54 -7.67
N ARG A 30 10.45 -3.88 -7.58
CA ARG A 30 11.40 -3.74 -8.69
C ARG A 30 11.87 -5.10 -9.18
N ASP A 31 12.26 -6.01 -8.28
CA ASP A 31 12.70 -7.35 -8.64
C ASP A 31 11.61 -8.14 -9.39
N PHE A 32 10.35 -8.02 -8.92
CA PHE A 32 9.21 -8.62 -9.61
C PHE A 32 8.97 -8.00 -10.99
N VAL A 33 9.05 -6.67 -11.11
CA VAL A 33 8.88 -5.94 -12.37
C VAL A 33 9.99 -6.30 -13.37
N GLU A 34 11.24 -6.43 -12.91
CA GLU A 34 12.38 -6.80 -13.73
C GLU A 34 12.19 -8.21 -14.30
N CYS A 35 11.91 -9.21 -13.45
CA CYS A 35 11.58 -10.56 -13.90
C CYS A 35 10.39 -10.58 -14.88
N SER A 36 9.39 -9.75 -14.62
CA SER A 36 8.18 -9.72 -15.45
C SER A 36 8.42 -9.19 -16.85
N LYS A 37 9.35 -8.24 -17.02
CA LYS A 37 9.72 -7.69 -18.33
C LYS A 37 10.42 -8.71 -19.21
N GLU A 38 11.22 -9.60 -18.64
CA GLU A 38 11.98 -10.62 -19.38
C GLU A 38 11.12 -11.82 -19.79
N THR A 39 10.13 -12.18 -18.95
CA THR A 39 9.39 -13.44 -19.08
C THR A 39 8.14 -13.35 -19.99
N GLY A 40 7.53 -12.18 -20.11
CA GLY A 40 6.35 -11.99 -20.98
C GLY A 40 5.10 -12.76 -20.52
N ILE A 41 4.67 -13.79 -21.24
CA ILE A 41 3.41 -14.52 -20.94
C ILE A 41 3.57 -15.51 -19.77
N ALA A 42 4.79 -15.99 -19.50
CA ALA A 42 5.05 -17.02 -18.49
C ALA A 42 5.33 -16.47 -17.07
N VAL A 43 5.07 -15.19 -16.81
CA VAL A 43 5.39 -14.46 -15.55
C VAL A 43 4.91 -15.19 -14.30
N MET A 44 3.72 -15.76 -14.34
CA MET A 44 3.11 -16.41 -13.18
C MET A 44 3.89 -17.65 -12.70
N TRP A 45 4.66 -18.28 -13.59
CA TRP A 45 5.50 -19.43 -13.24
C TRP A 45 6.93 -18.97 -12.95
N SER A 46 7.55 -18.20 -13.86
CA SER A 46 8.98 -17.85 -13.73
C SER A 46 9.26 -16.84 -12.62
N CYS A 47 8.31 -15.93 -12.34
CA CYS A 47 8.48 -14.87 -11.35
C CYS A 47 7.73 -15.16 -10.04
N ARG A 48 7.30 -16.41 -9.81
CA ARG A 48 6.49 -16.80 -8.64
C ARG A 48 7.17 -16.45 -7.31
N GLU A 49 8.49 -16.58 -7.23
CA GLU A 49 9.26 -16.24 -6.02
C GLU A 49 9.26 -14.74 -5.75
N HIS A 50 9.58 -13.93 -6.77
CA HIS A 50 9.51 -12.47 -6.65
C HIS A 50 8.09 -11.98 -6.34
N LEU A 51 7.06 -12.60 -6.94
CA LEU A 51 5.65 -12.33 -6.62
C LEU A 51 5.34 -12.63 -5.15
N LYS A 52 5.84 -13.74 -4.60
CA LYS A 52 5.65 -14.09 -3.18
C LYS A 52 6.32 -13.08 -2.26
N LEU A 53 7.55 -12.67 -2.56
CA LEU A 53 8.28 -11.67 -1.78
C LEU A 53 7.59 -10.30 -1.82
N MET A 54 7.15 -9.87 -3.00
CA MET A 54 6.38 -8.64 -3.17
C MET A 54 5.09 -8.67 -2.34
N ASN A 55 4.30 -9.74 -2.48
CA ASN A 55 3.05 -9.89 -1.74
C ASN A 55 3.27 -9.95 -0.23
N ALA A 56 4.33 -10.63 0.23
CA ALA A 56 4.69 -10.70 1.64
C ALA A 56 5.11 -9.34 2.23
N CYS A 57 5.66 -8.44 1.42
CA CYS A 57 5.96 -7.08 1.85
C CYS A 57 4.69 -6.21 1.85
N VAL A 58 3.97 -6.16 0.73
CA VAL A 58 2.82 -5.27 0.56
C VAL A 58 1.71 -5.59 1.57
N SER A 59 1.48 -6.87 1.86
CA SER A 59 0.44 -7.30 2.80
C SER A 59 0.62 -6.75 4.22
N LYS A 60 1.86 -6.43 4.64
CA LYS A 60 2.14 -5.79 5.94
C LYS A 60 1.59 -4.37 6.04
N TYR A 61 1.45 -3.69 4.90
CA TYR A 61 1.02 -2.29 4.82
C TYR A 61 -0.44 -2.13 4.39
N THR A 62 -1.07 -3.20 3.88
CA THR A 62 -2.46 -3.17 3.38
C THR A 62 -3.43 -3.90 4.31
N THR A 63 -3.17 -3.87 5.62
CA THR A 63 -4.06 -4.46 6.63
C THR A 63 -5.14 -3.45 7.06
N ASP A 64 -6.24 -3.96 7.60
CA ASP A 64 -7.28 -3.11 8.19
C ASP A 64 -6.75 -2.29 9.37
N GLU A 65 -5.79 -2.82 10.14
CA GLU A 65 -5.15 -2.10 11.24
C GLU A 65 -4.40 -0.84 10.77
N VAL A 66 -3.64 -0.96 9.67
CA VAL A 66 -2.95 0.19 9.06
C VAL A 66 -3.97 1.20 8.53
N LEU A 67 -5.04 0.73 7.87
CA LEU A 67 -6.09 1.59 7.36
C LEU A 67 -6.81 2.36 8.48
N GLU A 68 -7.19 1.69 9.56
CA GLU A 68 -7.83 2.35 10.72
C GLU A 68 -6.88 3.35 11.39
N GLY A 69 -5.59 3.05 11.46
CA GLY A 69 -4.57 4.01 11.92
C GLY A 69 -4.48 5.25 11.03
N ILE A 70 -4.54 5.08 9.71
CA ILE A 70 -4.58 6.17 8.74
C ILE A 70 -5.87 7.01 8.90
N LYS A 71 -7.03 6.35 9.04
CA LYS A 71 -8.31 7.03 9.27
C LYS A 71 -8.29 7.88 10.53
N LYS A 72 -7.73 7.34 11.62
CA LYS A 72 -7.56 8.07 12.88
C LYS A 72 -6.71 9.33 12.67
N GLN A 73 -5.54 9.20 12.05
CA GLN A 73 -4.68 10.35 11.77
C GLN A 73 -5.36 11.40 10.89
N TRP A 74 -6.19 10.97 9.92
CA TRP A 74 -6.94 11.88 9.05
C TRP A 74 -8.01 12.66 9.83
N ILE A 75 -8.72 12.00 10.75
CA ILE A 75 -9.70 12.64 11.63
C ILE A 75 -9.00 13.61 12.59
N ASP A 76 -7.91 13.19 13.22
CA ASP A 76 -7.13 13.99 14.18
C ASP A 76 -6.51 15.23 13.50
N ALA A 77 -6.16 15.13 12.22
CA ALA A 77 -5.66 16.25 11.41
C ALA A 77 -6.78 17.22 10.94
N GLY A 78 -8.03 17.01 11.35
CA GLY A 78 -9.15 17.88 10.99
C GLY A 78 -9.73 17.61 9.59
N ARG A 79 -9.62 16.37 9.10
CA ARG A 79 -10.15 15.93 7.79
C ARG A 79 -9.59 16.74 6.61
N PRO A 80 -8.26 16.76 6.43
CA PRO A 80 -7.64 17.52 5.36
C PRO A 80 -8.12 17.02 4.00
N SER A 81 -8.53 17.95 3.13
CA SER A 81 -8.84 17.70 1.71
C SER A 81 -7.62 17.91 0.81
N ARG A 82 -6.45 18.21 1.41
CA ARG A 82 -5.27 18.61 0.66
C ARG A 82 -4.47 17.39 0.18
N ILE A 83 -3.94 17.48 -1.03
CA ILE A 83 -3.18 16.40 -1.68
C ILE A 83 -1.85 16.06 -0.99
N ASP A 84 -1.29 17.03 -0.26
CA ASP A 84 0.01 16.99 0.41
C ASP A 84 -0.04 16.29 1.78
N TRP A 85 -1.22 16.10 2.37
CA TRP A 85 -1.31 15.35 3.62
C TRP A 85 -0.89 13.90 3.42
N ARG A 86 0.01 13.42 4.28
CA ARG A 86 0.52 12.04 4.29
C ARG A 86 0.36 11.44 5.69
N PRO A 87 -0.24 10.25 5.81
CA PRO A 87 -0.26 9.56 7.08
C PRO A 87 1.13 9.01 7.41
N ASN A 88 1.45 9.00 8.71
CA ASN A 88 2.63 8.36 9.22
C ASN A 88 2.36 6.86 9.39
N VAL A 89 3.00 6.05 8.55
CA VAL A 89 2.97 4.58 8.64
C VAL A 89 4.41 4.13 8.84
N PRO A 90 4.75 3.50 9.98
CA PRO A 90 6.10 3.04 10.26
C PRO A 90 6.61 2.06 9.21
N LYS A 91 7.92 2.10 8.96
CA LYS A 91 8.59 1.04 8.18
C LYS A 91 8.66 -0.23 9.03
N ILE A 92 8.17 -1.35 8.47
CA ILE A 92 8.12 -2.68 9.10
C ILE A 92 9.15 -3.60 8.47
#